data_AF-A0A7X9D1C5-F1
#
_entry.id   AF-A0A7X9D1C5-F1
#
_cell.length_a   1.000
_cell.length_b   1.000
_cell.length_c   1.000
_cell.angle_alpha   90.00
_cell.angle_beta   90.00
_cell.angle_gamma   90.00
#
_symmetry.space_group_name_H-M   'P 1'
#
loop_
_entity.id
_entity.type
_entity.pdbx_description
1 polymer ?
#
loop_
_entity_poly.entity_id
_entity_poly.type
_entity_poly.pdbx_seq_one_letter_code
_entity_poly.pdbx_strand_id
1 'polypeptide(L)' 'YVEKEHERRYLTLLENVEKNKVFKKEENTVWECRACGRLIEGKEAPEVCPVCGYSHSFFEVRAENY' A
#
# COMPACT_ATOMS: atom_id res chain seq x y z
N TYR A 1 -18.04 9.95 -24.43
CA TYR A 1 -16.60 9.69 -24.43
C TYR A 1 -16.05 9.36 -23.03
N VAL A 2 -16.91 8.91 -22.11
CA VAL A 2 -16.57 8.64 -20.69
C VAL A 2 -16.09 7.20 -20.48
N GLU A 3 -16.63 6.26 -21.25
CA GLU A 3 -16.31 4.82 -21.09
C GLU A 3 -14.86 4.47 -21.45
N LYS A 4 -14.23 5.19 -22.39
CA LYS A 4 -12.80 4.98 -22.76
C LYS A 4 -11.84 5.37 -21.63
N GLU A 5 -12.18 6.40 -20.84
CA GLU A 5 -11.38 6.79 -19.68
C GLU A 5 -11.55 5.83 -18.51
N HIS A 6 -12.77 5.30 -18.33
CA HIS A 6 -13.03 4.25 -17.36
C HIS A 6 -12.22 2.99 -17.68
N GLU A 7 -12.25 2.53 -18.93
CA GLU A 7 -11.48 1.36 -19.39
C GLU A 7 -9.98 1.53 -19.13
N ARG A 8 -9.40 2.69 -19.51
CA ARG A 8 -7.98 2.97 -19.26
C ARG A 8 -7.63 2.97 -17.76
N ARG A 9 -8.51 3.51 -16.92
CA ARG A 9 -8.33 3.51 -15.47
C ARG A 9 -8.40 2.10 -14.89
N TYR A 10 -9.35 1.28 -15.35
CA TYR A 10 -9.49 -0.10 -14.88
C TYR A 10 -8.31 -0.98 -15.30
N LEU A 11 -7.80 -0.85 -16.53
CA LEU A 11 -6.61 -1.58 -16.99
C LEU A 11 -5.35 -1.22 -16.17
N THR A 12 -5.17 0.06 -15.86
CA THR A 12 -4.03 0.52 -15.04
C THR A 12 -4.14 -0.01 -13.60
N LEU A 13 -5.34 -0.03 -13.04
CA LEU A 13 -5.58 -0.59 -11.69
C LEU A 13 -5.38 -2.10 -11.66
N LEU A 14 -5.80 -2.82 -12.72
CA LEU A 14 -5.60 -4.26 -12.84
C LEU A 14 -4.11 -4.61 -12.88
N GLU A 15 -3.32 -3.90 -13.69
CA GLU A 15 -1.86 -4.11 -13.71
C GLU A 15 -1.20 -3.85 -12.34
N ASN A 16 -1.70 -2.87 -11.59
CA ASN A 16 -1.16 -2.56 -10.26
C ASN A 16 -1.48 -3.67 -9.23
N VAL A 17 -2.65 -4.30 -9.35
CA VAL A 17 -3.04 -5.45 -8.54
C VAL A 17 -2.26 -6.70 -8.95
N GLU A 18 -2.16 -7.00 -10.25
CA GLU A 18 -1.45 -8.17 -10.77
C GLU A 18 0.06 -8.13 -10.49
N LYS A 19 0.68 -6.95 -10.53
CA LYS A 19 2.12 -6.79 -10.26
C LYS A 19 2.47 -6.77 -8.77
N ASN A 20 1.51 -6.94 -7.85
CA ASN A 20 1.74 -6.95 -6.40
C ASN A 20 2.47 -5.69 -5.87
N LYS A 21 2.45 -4.58 -6.63
CA LYS A 21 3.16 -3.33 -6.31
C LYS A 21 2.42 -2.45 -5.29
N VAL A 22 1.24 -2.88 -4.84
CA VAL A 22 0.44 -2.14 -3.86
C VAL A 22 1.13 -2.09 -2.49
N PHE A 23 1.90 -3.13 -2.14
CA PHE A 23 2.53 -3.28 -0.82
C PHE A 23 4.05 -3.47 -0.86
N LYS A 24 4.65 -3.35 -2.05
CA LYS A 24 6.09 -3.40 -2.26
C LYS A 24 6.56 -2.09 -2.89
N LYS A 25 7.41 -1.37 -2.17
CA LYS A 25 8.13 -0.22 -2.69
C LYS A 25 9.58 -0.62 -2.95
N GLU A 26 10.16 -0.10 -4.02
CA GLU A 26 11.57 -0.37 -4.37
C GLU A 26 12.52 0.29 -3.35
N GLU A 27 12.06 1.35 -2.69
CA GLU A 27 12.77 2.10 -1.67
C GLU A 27 12.28 1.76 -0.25
N ASN A 28 13.20 1.75 0.73
CA ASN A 28 12.86 1.60 2.14
C ASN A 28 11.92 2.73 2.56
N THR A 29 10.71 2.36 2.97
CA THR A 29 9.68 3.31 3.36
C THR A 29 9.22 3.00 4.78
N VAL A 30 8.78 4.03 5.51
CA VAL A 30 8.17 3.86 6.83
C VAL A 30 6.69 3.53 6.64
N TRP A 31 6.28 2.37 7.11
CA TRP A 31 4.90 1.91 7.12
C TRP A 31 4.28 2.15 8.49
N GLU A 32 3.16 2.86 8.52
CA GLU A 32 2.38 3.14 9.71
C GLU A 32 1.11 2.29 9.69
N CYS A 33 0.89 1.53 10.77
CA CYS A 33 -0.34 0.77 10.94
C CYS A 33 -1.48 1.69 11.37
N ARG A 34 -2.48 1.91 10.51
CA ARG A 34 -3.66 2.72 10.84
C ARG A 34 -4.52 2.19 11.98
N ALA A 35 -4.39 0.90 12.31
CA ALA A 35 -5.16 0.29 13.38
C ALA A 35 -4.57 0.53 14.77
N CYS A 36 -3.24 0.75 14.89
CA CYS A 36 -2.58 0.87 16.20
C CYS A 36 -1.45 1.91 16.28
N GLY A 37 -1.12 2.60 15.18
CA GLY A 37 -0.02 3.58 15.11
C GLY A 37 1.38 2.96 15.06
N ARG A 38 1.50 1.64 14.86
CA ARG A 38 2.82 0.98 14.81
C ARG A 38 3.59 1.39 13.55
N LEU A 39 4.81 1.88 13.74
CA LEU A 39 5.76 2.19 12.67
C LEU A 39 6.69 1.01 12.40
N ILE A 40 6.87 0.67 11.13
CA ILE A 40 7.73 -0.40 10.64
C ILE A 40 8.47 0.11 9.41
N GLU A 41 9.80 0.05 9.43
CA GLU A 41 10.64 0.48 8.32
C GLU A 41 11.00 -0.71 7.45
N GLY A 42 10.75 -0.62 6.14
CA GLY A 42 11.07 -1.69 5.21
C GLY A 42 10.61 -1.42 3.79
N LYS A 43 11.06 -2.26 2.86
CA LYS A 43 10.60 -2.21 1.46
C LYS A 43 9.14 -2.65 1.32
N GLU A 44 8.66 -3.46 2.24
CA GLU A 44 7.38 -4.13 2.17
C GLU A 44 6.68 -4.05 3.54
N ALA A 45 5.37 -3.81 3.52
CA ALA A 45 4.56 -3.89 4.75
C ALA A 45 4.48 -5.36 5.20
N PRO A 46 4.64 -5.67 6.49
CA PRO A 46 4.50 -7.04 6.97
C PRO A 46 3.06 -7.53 6.80
N GLU A 47 2.89 -8.81 6.41
CA GLU A 47 1.59 -9.43 6.14
C GLU A 47 0.58 -9.26 7.28
N VAL A 48 1.08 -9.23 8.52
CA VAL A 48 0.32 -9.04 9.75
C VAL A 48 1.07 -8.08 10.66
N CYS A 49 0.35 -7.12 11.26
CA CYS A 49 0.92 -6.23 12.25
C CYS A 49 1.30 -7.02 13.51
N PRO A 50 2.56 -6.98 13.97
CA PRO A 50 3.00 -7.74 15.14
C PRO A 50 2.41 -7.24 16.46
N VAL A 51 1.72 -6.09 16.45
CA VAL A 51 1.12 -5.49 17.64
C VAL A 51 -0.36 -5.80 17.73
N CYS A 52 -1.13 -5.51 16.69
CA CYS A 52 -2.59 -5.64 16.71
C CYS A 52 -3.13 -6.85 15.94
N GLY A 53 -2.29 -7.58 15.20
CA GLY A 53 -2.72 -8.76 14.44
C GLY A 53 -3.54 -8.44 13.18
N TYR A 54 -3.72 -7.18 12.82
CA TYR A 54 -4.42 -6.79 11.59
C TYR A 54 -3.55 -7.00 10.35
N SER A 55 -4.20 -7.27 9.20
CA SER A 55 -3.52 -7.53 7.95
C SER A 55 -2.74 -6.32 7.44
N HIS A 56 -1.75 -6.58 6.58
CA HIS A 56 -0.93 -5.58 5.88
C HIS A 56 -1.76 -4.50 5.16
N SER A 57 -3.03 -4.78 4.83
CA SER A 57 -3.99 -3.84 4.24
C SER A 57 -4.26 -2.61 5.11
N PHE A 58 -3.94 -2.66 6.40
CA PHE A 58 -4.05 -1.55 7.35
C PHE A 58 -2.78 -0.70 7.45
N PHE A 59 -1.70 -1.08 6.77
CA PHE A 59 -0.51 -0.25 6.71
C PHE A 59 -0.62 0.78 5.61
N GLU A 60 -0.22 2.01 5.93
CA GLU A 60 -0.04 3.07 4.96
C GLU A 60 1.39 3.58 5.01
N VAL A 61 1.83 4.16 3.90
CA VAL A 61 3.13 4.82 3.85
C VAL A 61 3.02 6.12 4.60
N ARG A 62 3.89 6.31 5.60
CA ARG A 62 3.98 7.58 6.31
C ARG A 62 4.49 8.65 5.34
N ALA A 63 3.64 9.62 5.03
CA ALA A 63 4.01 10.80 4.28
C ALA A 63 4.49 11.88 5.27
N GLU A 64 5.80 12.07 5.38
CA GLU A 64 6.34 13.29 6.00
C GLU A 64 6.20 14.43 4.99
N ASN A 65 5.03 15.07 4.98
CA ASN A 65 4.84 16.33 4.27
C ASN A 65 5.35 17.47 5.17
N TYR A 66 6.49 18.08 4.82
CA TYR A 66 6.99 19.33 5.43
C TYR A 66 6.52 20.54 4.63
#